data_AF-A0A8J4WML7-F1
#
_entry.id   AF-A0A8J4WML7-F1
#
_cell.length_a   1.000
_cell.length_b   1.000
_cell.length_c   1.000
_cell.angle_alpha   90.00
_cell.angle_beta   90.00
_cell.angle_gamma   90.00
#
_symmetry.space_group_name_H-M   'P 1'
#
loop_
_entity.id
_entity.type
_entity.pdbx_description
1 polymer ?
#
loop_
_entity_poly.entity_id
_entity_poly.type
_entity_poly.pdbx_seq_one_letter_code
_entity_poly.pdbx_strand_id
1 'polypeptide(L)'
;MTAISEAVILMAGEGSRLRGSDSTFLKPFVPVLGRPLISYALDTLIRAGITSVNFVVGYESGRMIEQVKQLIPSGLSASFIENRDWQKQNGISLLAAAGHLSEAFLLTMSDHLFEAAVVDRLLDSFDSDFLNIGVDQKLDSIFDLEDAMKVRTRGNRVTDIGKKLSDYDAVDIGLFVCPLEIFDYFERAKSRSGRNDLQPG
;
A
#
# COMPACT_ATOMS: atom_id res chain seq x y z
N MET A 1 -4.74 -15.87 17.55
CA MET A 1 -4.28 -14.75 16.72
C MET A 1 -5.20 -14.70 15.53
N THR A 2 -5.80 -13.55 15.25
CA THR A 2 -6.64 -13.36 14.06
C THR A 2 -5.73 -13.49 12.84
N ALA A 3 -6.03 -14.38 11.92
CA ALA A 3 -5.27 -14.49 10.67
C ALA A 3 -5.74 -13.37 9.73
N ILE A 4 -4.82 -12.72 9.03
CA ILE A 4 -5.17 -11.74 7.99
C ILE A 4 -5.42 -12.50 6.69
N SER A 5 -6.66 -12.52 6.20
CA SER A 5 -7.06 -13.17 4.94
C SER A 5 -7.18 -12.21 3.75
N GLU A 6 -7.39 -10.92 4.03
CA GLU A 6 -7.65 -9.90 3.02
C GLU A 6 -6.44 -8.96 2.85
N ALA A 7 -6.19 -8.55 1.60
CA ALA A 7 -5.23 -7.49 1.30
C ALA A 7 -5.83 -6.42 0.39
N VAL A 8 -5.26 -5.21 0.49
CA VAL A 8 -5.52 -4.08 -0.40
C VAL A 8 -4.23 -3.73 -1.12
N ILE A 9 -4.28 -3.68 -2.46
CA ILE A 9 -3.18 -3.19 -3.28
C ILE A 9 -3.57 -1.83 -3.86
N LEU A 10 -2.80 -0.79 -3.53
CA LEU A 10 -2.96 0.54 -4.11
C LEU A 10 -2.23 0.64 -5.45
N MET A 11 -2.98 0.97 -6.49
CA MET A 11 -2.51 1.09 -7.88
C MET A 11 -3.27 2.16 -8.65
N ALA A 12 -3.79 3.16 -7.95
CA ALA A 12 -4.58 4.23 -8.55
C ALA A 12 -3.72 5.30 -9.27
N GLY A 13 -2.48 5.50 -8.85
CA GLY A 13 -1.62 6.59 -9.34
C GLY A 13 -1.02 6.35 -10.74
N GLU A 14 -0.67 7.44 -11.43
CA GLU A 14 -0.12 7.43 -12.79
C GLU A 14 1.38 7.04 -12.88
N GLY A 15 2.08 6.86 -11.75
CA GLY A 15 3.50 6.48 -11.74
C GLY A 15 4.43 7.48 -12.44
N SER A 16 4.08 8.77 -12.43
CA SER A 16 4.67 9.83 -13.27
C SER A 16 6.18 9.95 -13.24
N ARG A 17 6.83 9.60 -12.12
CA ARG A 17 8.30 9.62 -12.01
C ARG A 17 9.00 8.60 -12.90
N LEU A 18 8.41 7.41 -13.08
CA LEU A 18 8.96 6.37 -13.94
C LEU A 18 8.39 6.41 -15.36
N ARG A 19 7.25 7.09 -15.56
CA ARG A 19 6.56 7.15 -16.86
C ARG A 19 7.40 7.78 -17.97
N GLY A 20 8.23 8.77 -17.66
CA GLY A 20 8.90 9.57 -18.69
C GLY A 20 7.89 10.14 -19.69
N SER A 21 8.13 9.92 -20.99
CA SER A 21 7.24 10.33 -22.09
C SER A 21 6.26 9.25 -22.56
N ASP A 22 6.25 8.06 -21.96
CA ASP A 22 5.41 6.94 -22.40
C ASP A 22 4.00 7.01 -21.79
N SER A 23 3.01 7.42 -22.58
CA SER A 23 1.61 7.46 -22.15
C SER A 23 0.97 6.07 -21.98
N THR A 24 1.63 5.01 -22.42
CA THR A 24 1.19 3.61 -22.29
C THR A 24 1.80 2.90 -21.09
N PHE A 25 2.62 3.60 -20.31
CA PHE A 25 3.23 3.05 -19.11
C PHE A 25 2.20 2.78 -18.01
N LEU A 26 2.17 1.55 -17.51
CA LEU A 26 1.50 1.18 -16.27
C LEU A 26 2.56 0.63 -15.30
N LYS A 27 2.87 1.39 -14.25
CA LYS A 27 3.93 1.06 -13.28
C LYS A 27 3.87 -0.39 -12.75
N PRO A 28 2.69 -0.95 -12.41
CA PRO A 28 2.60 -2.32 -11.90
C PRO A 28 3.06 -3.40 -12.91
N PHE A 29 3.15 -3.07 -14.19
CA PHE A 29 3.51 -4.00 -15.26
C PHE A 29 4.95 -3.84 -15.77
N VAL A 30 5.75 -2.99 -15.12
CA VAL A 30 7.19 -2.91 -15.41
C VAL A 30 7.81 -4.31 -15.25
N PRO A 31 8.55 -4.82 -16.25
CA PRO A 31 9.16 -6.13 -16.16
C PRO A 31 10.35 -6.10 -15.20
N VAL A 32 10.32 -6.96 -14.19
CA VAL A 32 11.45 -7.29 -13.33
C VAL A 32 11.78 -8.74 -13.58
N LEU A 33 13.02 -9.04 -13.98
CA LEU A 33 13.47 -10.40 -14.34
C LEU A 33 12.50 -11.15 -15.27
N GLY A 34 11.87 -10.43 -16.22
CA GLY A 34 10.95 -10.99 -17.21
C GLY A 34 9.50 -11.18 -16.74
N ARG A 35 9.14 -10.80 -15.51
CA ARG A 35 7.76 -10.86 -14.98
C ARG A 35 7.24 -9.46 -14.64
N PRO A 36 5.94 -9.18 -14.80
CA PRO A 36 5.34 -7.93 -14.33
C PRO A 36 5.56 -7.74 -12.83
N LEU A 37 5.95 -6.54 -12.40
CA LEU A 37 6.25 -6.19 -11.00
C LEU A 37 5.15 -6.63 -10.02
N ILE A 38 3.89 -6.39 -10.36
CA ILE A 38 2.74 -6.78 -9.51
C ILE A 38 2.65 -8.29 -9.26
N SER A 39 3.20 -9.13 -10.15
CA SER A 39 3.21 -10.58 -9.95
C SER A 39 4.00 -10.98 -8.70
N TYR A 40 5.06 -10.24 -8.38
CA TYR A 40 5.87 -10.50 -7.19
C TYR A 40 5.11 -10.14 -5.89
N ALA A 41 4.33 -9.06 -5.93
CA ALA A 41 3.44 -8.71 -4.82
C ALA A 41 2.40 -9.82 -4.61
N LEU A 42 1.75 -10.28 -5.68
CA LEU A 42 0.76 -11.36 -5.61
C LEU A 42 1.36 -12.66 -5.06
N ASP A 43 2.52 -13.10 -5.57
CA ASP A 43 3.23 -14.28 -5.06
C ASP A 43 3.47 -14.19 -3.55
N THR A 44 3.87 -13.00 -3.08
CA THR A 44 4.16 -12.77 -1.67
C THR A 44 2.91 -12.80 -0.80
N LEU A 45 1.82 -12.18 -1.26
CA LEU A 45 0.54 -12.19 -0.55
C LEU A 45 -0.03 -13.61 -0.43
N ILE A 46 0.01 -14.38 -1.52
CA ILE A 46 -0.47 -15.76 -1.54
C ILE A 46 0.36 -16.62 -0.59
N ARG A 47 1.68 -16.46 -0.59
CA ARG A 47 2.56 -17.17 0.36
C ARG A 47 2.21 -16.82 1.81
N ALA A 48 1.85 -15.58 2.08
CA ALA A 48 1.45 -15.10 3.40
C ALA A 48 0.04 -15.58 3.84
N GLY A 49 -0.66 -16.36 3.01
CA GLY A 49 -1.99 -16.90 3.33
C GLY A 49 -3.16 -15.98 2.96
N ILE A 50 -2.91 -14.89 2.22
CA ILE A 50 -3.97 -14.01 1.70
C ILE A 50 -4.78 -14.76 0.66
N THR A 51 -6.10 -14.74 0.82
CA THR A 51 -7.06 -15.42 -0.07
C THR A 51 -7.94 -14.43 -0.85
N SER A 52 -7.99 -13.16 -0.43
CA SER A 52 -8.75 -12.11 -1.08
C SER A 52 -7.91 -10.85 -1.27
N VAL A 53 -7.88 -10.30 -2.49
CA VAL A 53 -7.19 -9.04 -2.81
C VAL A 53 -8.14 -8.03 -3.42
N ASN A 54 -8.18 -6.85 -2.81
CA ASN A 54 -8.92 -5.69 -3.26
C ASN A 54 -7.95 -4.73 -3.96
N PHE A 55 -8.08 -4.57 -5.27
CA PHE A 55 -7.22 -3.70 -6.07
C PHE A 55 -7.87 -2.32 -6.19
N VAL A 56 -7.23 -1.29 -5.60
CA VAL A 56 -7.68 0.10 -5.78
C VAL A 56 -7.04 0.67 -7.03
N VAL A 57 -7.85 0.82 -8.08
CA VAL A 57 -7.45 1.30 -9.41
C VAL A 57 -7.94 2.73 -9.65
N GLY A 58 -7.33 3.43 -10.60
CA GLY A 58 -7.61 4.85 -10.84
C GLY A 58 -7.23 5.27 -12.25
N TYR A 59 -6.03 5.82 -12.41
CA TYR A 59 -5.46 6.12 -13.73
C TYR A 59 -5.50 4.89 -14.65
N GLU A 60 -6.06 5.06 -15.86
CA GLU A 60 -6.21 3.99 -16.86
C GLU A 60 -6.89 2.72 -16.29
N SER A 61 -7.86 2.87 -15.37
CA SER A 61 -8.48 1.75 -14.63
C SER A 61 -8.92 0.58 -15.51
N GLY A 62 -9.57 0.85 -16.65
CA GLY A 62 -10.01 -0.19 -17.58
C GLY A 62 -8.85 -1.08 -18.07
N ARG A 63 -7.79 -0.46 -18.61
CA ARG A 63 -6.59 -1.17 -19.10
C ARG A 63 -5.87 -1.88 -17.97
N MET A 64 -5.81 -1.22 -16.81
CA MET A 64 -5.20 -1.76 -15.60
C MET A 64 -5.90 -3.04 -15.13
N ILE A 65 -7.23 -3.01 -15.00
CA ILE A 65 -8.05 -4.17 -14.61
C ILE A 65 -7.86 -5.32 -15.60
N GLU A 66 -7.91 -5.02 -16.90
CA GLU A 66 -7.82 -6.02 -17.97
C GLU A 66 -6.51 -6.81 -17.90
N GLN A 67 -5.39 -6.11 -17.67
CA GLN A 67 -4.08 -6.74 -17.56
C GLN A 67 -3.89 -7.47 -16.22
N VAL A 68 -4.35 -6.92 -15.09
CA VAL A 68 -4.19 -7.58 -13.77
C VAL A 68 -4.98 -8.89 -13.74
N LYS A 69 -6.18 -8.94 -14.35
CA LYS A 69 -6.99 -10.16 -14.45
C LYS A 69 -6.25 -11.34 -15.08
N GLN A 70 -5.31 -11.10 -15.98
CA GLN A 70 -4.51 -12.15 -16.61
C GLN A 70 -3.44 -12.74 -15.68
N LEU A 71 -3.11 -12.05 -14.59
CA LEU A 71 -2.05 -12.44 -13.65
C LEU A 71 -2.60 -13.04 -12.35
N ILE A 72 -3.90 -12.91 -12.08
CA ILE A 72 -4.52 -13.43 -10.86
C ILE A 72 -4.56 -14.97 -10.93
N PRO A 73 -3.92 -15.68 -9.99
CA PRO A 73 -3.90 -17.14 -10.01
C PRO A 73 -5.25 -17.72 -9.58
N SER A 74 -5.50 -18.95 -10.03
CA SER A 74 -6.68 -19.71 -9.64
C SER A 74 -6.73 -19.91 -8.12
N GLY A 75 -7.83 -19.50 -7.49
CA GLY A 75 -8.04 -19.64 -6.04
C GLY A 75 -7.86 -18.35 -5.25
N LEU A 76 -7.32 -17.28 -5.86
CA LEU A 76 -7.29 -15.96 -5.24
C LEU A 76 -8.57 -15.19 -5.62
N SER A 77 -9.36 -14.77 -4.63
CA SER A 77 -10.48 -13.86 -4.84
C SER A 77 -9.94 -12.46 -5.14
N ALA A 78 -10.51 -11.81 -6.15
CA ALA A 78 -10.05 -10.49 -6.58
C ALA A 78 -11.23 -9.55 -6.80
N SER A 79 -11.16 -8.36 -6.20
CA SER A 79 -12.10 -7.27 -6.43
C SER A 79 -11.36 -6.04 -6.96
N PHE A 80 -12.06 -5.21 -7.74
CA PHE A 80 -11.48 -3.97 -8.28
C PHE A 80 -12.33 -2.80 -7.84
N ILE A 81 -11.70 -1.82 -7.21
CA ILE A 81 -12.32 -0.66 -6.59
C ILE A 81 -11.80 0.58 -7.30
N GLU A 82 -12.69 1.28 -8.00
CA GLU A 82 -12.30 2.48 -8.75
C GLU A 82 -12.23 3.71 -7.84
N ASN A 83 -11.04 4.28 -7.70
CA ASN A 83 -10.84 5.60 -7.11
C ASN A 83 -10.86 6.68 -8.21
N ARG A 84 -11.95 7.46 -8.26
CA ARG A 84 -12.07 8.62 -9.19
C ARG A 84 -11.15 9.79 -8.81
N ASP A 85 -10.75 9.86 -7.55
CA ASP A 85 -9.85 10.86 -6.99
C ASP A 85 -8.37 10.40 -7.06
N TRP A 86 -7.99 9.64 -8.10
CA TRP A 86 -6.68 9.00 -8.21
C TRP A 86 -5.48 9.96 -8.23
N GLN A 87 -5.71 11.24 -8.55
CA GLN A 87 -4.70 12.29 -8.50
C GLN A 87 -4.35 12.72 -7.07
N LYS A 88 -5.14 12.28 -6.08
CA LYS A 88 -4.92 12.55 -4.66
C LYS A 88 -4.00 11.50 -4.04
N GLN A 89 -3.60 11.75 -2.79
CA GLN A 89 -2.65 10.92 -2.06
C GLN A 89 -3.18 9.50 -1.77
N ASN A 90 -2.27 8.58 -1.42
CA ASN A 90 -2.59 7.18 -1.14
C ASN A 90 -3.64 7.01 -0.03
N GLY A 91 -3.67 7.86 1.00
CA GLY A 91 -4.71 7.80 2.04
C GLY A 91 -6.13 8.01 1.49
N ILE A 92 -6.29 8.85 0.45
CA ILE A 92 -7.57 9.01 -0.24
C ILE A 92 -7.89 7.80 -1.11
N SER A 93 -6.87 7.22 -1.75
CA SER A 93 -7.06 5.98 -2.51
C SER A 93 -7.51 4.84 -1.61
N LEU A 94 -6.90 4.68 -0.43
CA LEU A 94 -7.34 3.66 0.53
C LEU A 94 -8.79 3.89 0.96
N LEU A 95 -9.21 5.14 1.19
CA LEU A 95 -10.60 5.44 1.57
C LEU A 95 -11.63 4.95 0.54
N ALA A 96 -11.27 4.79 -0.74
CA ALA A 96 -12.16 4.20 -1.74
C ALA A 96 -12.52 2.73 -1.43
N ALA A 97 -11.68 2.03 -0.66
CA ALA A 97 -11.94 0.66 -0.20
C ALA A 97 -12.81 0.58 1.06
N ALA A 98 -13.22 1.72 1.64
CA ALA A 98 -14.14 1.72 2.77
C ALA A 98 -15.46 1.02 2.40
N GLY A 99 -15.94 0.13 3.27
CA GLY A 99 -17.15 -0.66 3.05
C GLY A 99 -16.99 -1.88 2.12
N HIS A 100 -15.80 -2.09 1.53
CA HIS A 100 -15.48 -3.31 0.78
C HIS A 100 -14.76 -4.37 1.62
N LEU A 101 -14.26 -4.00 2.79
CA LEU A 101 -13.48 -4.84 3.70
C LEU A 101 -14.31 -5.14 4.95
N SER A 102 -14.18 -6.37 5.47
CA SER A 102 -14.97 -6.85 6.60
C SER A 102 -14.15 -7.13 7.87
N GLU A 103 -12.82 -7.14 7.74
CA GLU A 103 -11.87 -7.45 8.81
C GLU A 103 -10.56 -6.66 8.62
N ALA A 104 -9.63 -6.81 9.58
CA ALA A 104 -8.29 -6.25 9.44
C ALA A 104 -7.61 -6.82 8.19
N PHE A 105 -6.88 -5.97 7.49
CA PHE A 105 -6.35 -6.28 6.18
C PHE A 105 -4.90 -5.83 6.03
N LEU A 106 -4.17 -6.49 5.13
CA LEU A 106 -2.83 -6.08 4.76
C LEU A 106 -2.88 -5.04 3.64
N LEU A 107 -2.25 -3.89 3.82
CA LEU A 107 -2.14 -2.84 2.80
C LEU A 107 -0.75 -2.88 2.18
N THR A 108 -0.69 -2.83 0.86
CA THR A 108 0.58 -2.63 0.14
C THR A 108 0.41 -1.76 -1.11
N MET A 109 1.53 -1.24 -1.61
CA MET A 109 1.62 -0.59 -2.90
C MET A 109 1.90 -1.60 -4.02
N SER A 110 1.39 -1.35 -5.22
CA SER A 110 1.58 -2.22 -6.40
C SER A 110 2.99 -2.22 -6.99
N ASP A 111 3.82 -1.27 -6.56
CA ASP A 111 5.15 -1.00 -7.07
C ASP A 111 6.26 -1.25 -6.03
N HIS A 112 5.89 -1.76 -4.86
CA HIS A 112 6.82 -2.12 -3.80
C HIS A 112 7.16 -3.61 -3.87
N LEU A 113 8.44 -3.93 -3.73
CA LEU A 113 8.94 -5.29 -3.67
C LEU A 113 9.54 -5.54 -2.29
N PHE A 114 9.14 -6.63 -1.66
CA PHE A 114 9.63 -7.03 -0.36
C PHE A 114 9.88 -8.54 -0.34
N GLU A 115 10.82 -8.96 0.49
CA GLU A 115 10.98 -10.36 0.80
C GLU A 115 9.79 -10.84 1.62
N ALA A 116 9.32 -12.05 1.35
CA ALA A 116 8.21 -12.64 2.09
C ALA A 116 8.47 -12.72 3.60
N ALA A 117 9.73 -12.83 4.04
CA ALA A 117 10.09 -12.78 5.45
C ALA A 117 9.72 -11.45 6.15
N VAL A 118 9.62 -10.35 5.39
CA VAL A 118 9.17 -9.04 5.90
C VAL A 118 7.67 -9.08 6.18
N VAL A 119 6.90 -9.69 5.29
CA VAL A 119 5.45 -9.89 5.46
C VAL A 119 5.18 -10.84 6.62
N ASP A 120 5.87 -11.97 6.65
CA ASP A 120 5.78 -12.96 7.74
C ASP A 120 6.04 -12.28 9.09
N ARG A 121 7.12 -11.48 9.19
CA ARG A 121 7.43 -10.74 10.43
C ARG A 121 6.31 -9.80 10.84
N LEU A 122 5.72 -9.05 9.90
CA LEU A 122 4.63 -8.13 10.22
C LEU A 122 3.39 -8.90 10.70
N LEU A 123 3.03 -9.99 10.02
CA LEU A 123 1.88 -10.83 10.38
C LEU A 123 2.07 -11.64 11.67
N ASP A 124 3.32 -11.94 12.05
CA ASP A 124 3.62 -12.65 13.31
C ASP A 124 3.60 -11.73 14.53
N SER A 125 3.76 -10.41 14.34
CA SER A 125 4.01 -9.45 15.42
C SER A 125 3.01 -8.30 15.51
N PHE A 126 2.03 -8.23 14.60
CA PHE A 126 1.06 -7.16 14.60
C PHE A 126 0.15 -7.19 15.85
N ASP A 127 -0.26 -5.99 16.26
CA ASP A 127 -1.30 -5.78 17.26
C ASP A 127 -2.60 -5.40 16.55
N SER A 128 -3.65 -6.21 16.69
CA SER A 128 -4.93 -6.00 15.99
C SER A 128 -5.64 -4.72 16.38
N ASP A 129 -5.31 -4.14 17.54
CA ASP A 129 -5.96 -2.93 18.05
C ASP A 129 -5.32 -1.65 17.48
N PHE A 130 -4.21 -1.77 16.75
CA PHE A 130 -3.47 -0.64 16.20
C PHE A 130 -3.20 -0.79 14.70
N LEU A 131 -2.89 0.34 14.06
CA LEU A 131 -2.24 0.34 12.75
C LEU A 131 -0.79 -0.13 12.91
N ASN A 132 -0.41 -1.16 12.17
CA ASN A 132 0.95 -1.69 12.16
C ASN A 132 1.62 -1.33 10.83
N ILE A 133 2.88 -0.95 10.87
CA ILE A 133 3.65 -0.46 9.72
C ILE A 133 5.00 -1.17 9.65
N GLY A 134 5.37 -1.62 8.45
CA GLY A 134 6.72 -2.06 8.14
C GLY A 134 7.62 -0.85 7.90
N VAL A 135 8.79 -0.83 8.54
CA VAL A 135 9.76 0.27 8.39
C VAL A 135 11.15 -0.26 8.08
N ASP A 136 11.92 0.51 7.32
CA ASP A 136 13.35 0.27 7.08
C ASP A 136 14.18 1.28 7.86
N GLN A 137 15.02 0.78 8.77
CA GLN A 137 15.93 1.56 9.60
C GLN A 137 17.29 1.80 8.93
N LYS A 138 17.56 1.14 7.78
CA LYS A 138 18.82 1.27 7.06
C LYS A 138 18.78 2.48 6.13
N LEU A 139 18.82 3.66 6.76
CA LEU A 139 18.66 4.94 6.06
C LEU A 139 19.71 5.16 4.95
N ASP A 140 20.93 4.66 5.15
CA ASP A 140 22.05 4.82 4.21
C ASP A 140 21.86 4.10 2.86
N SER A 141 20.89 3.17 2.76
CA SER A 141 20.56 2.47 1.50
C SER A 141 19.38 3.07 0.74
N ILE A 142 18.80 4.17 1.23
CA ILE A 142 17.60 4.77 0.64
C ILE A 142 18.02 5.74 -0.47
N PHE A 143 17.61 5.44 -1.69
CA PHE A 143 17.96 6.24 -2.88
C PHE A 143 17.31 7.63 -2.91
N ASP A 144 16.06 7.77 -2.45
CA ASP A 144 15.30 9.03 -2.47
C ASP A 144 14.67 9.31 -1.10
N LEU A 145 15.54 9.71 -0.17
CA LEU A 145 15.14 10.01 1.21
C LEU A 145 14.28 11.28 1.31
N GLU A 146 14.37 12.18 0.33
CA GLU A 146 13.57 13.41 0.31
C GLU A 146 12.09 13.09 0.12
N ASP A 147 11.75 12.20 -0.81
CA ASP A 147 10.36 11.82 -1.03
C ASP A 147 9.83 10.72 -0.10
N ALA A 148 10.73 9.99 0.57
CA ALA A 148 10.37 8.94 1.51
C ALA A 148 9.45 9.47 2.64
N MET A 149 8.50 8.62 3.04
CA MET A 149 7.69 8.84 4.23
C MET A 149 8.53 8.46 5.44
N LYS A 150 9.04 9.47 6.14
CA LYS A 150 9.96 9.30 7.28
C LYS A 150 9.18 8.94 8.53
N VAL A 151 9.77 8.11 9.36
CA VAL A 151 9.16 7.57 10.58
C VAL A 151 10.11 7.77 11.74
N ARG A 152 9.55 8.18 12.88
CA ARG A 152 10.23 8.18 14.17
C ARG A 152 9.68 7.07 15.05
N THR A 153 10.57 6.27 15.61
CA THR A 153 10.21 5.17 16.51
C THR A 153 10.67 5.40 17.95
N ARG A 154 9.96 4.77 18.89
CA ARG A 154 10.38 4.59 20.28
C ARG A 154 10.07 3.16 20.71
N GLY A 155 11.07 2.29 20.65
CA GLY A 155 10.85 0.85 20.84
C GLY A 155 10.05 0.27 19.67
N ASN A 156 8.93 -0.37 19.95
CA ASN A 156 8.03 -0.96 18.93
C ASN A 156 6.89 -0.02 18.51
N ARG A 157 6.94 1.27 18.88
CA ARG A 157 5.88 2.24 18.57
C ARG A 157 6.40 3.32 17.64
N VAL A 158 5.58 3.68 16.65
CA VAL A 158 5.76 4.91 15.88
C VAL A 158 5.24 6.08 16.72
N THR A 159 6.06 7.13 16.84
CA THR A 159 5.66 8.38 17.51
C THR A 159 5.29 9.46 16.52
N ASP A 160 5.95 9.49 15.35
CA ASP A 160 5.76 10.50 14.33
C ASP A 160 5.97 9.89 12.95
N ILE A 161 5.19 10.34 11.96
CA ILE A 161 5.30 9.92 10.57
C ILE A 161 5.03 11.11 9.65
N GLY A 162 5.83 11.28 8.60
CA GLY A 162 5.59 12.37 7.65
C GLY A 162 6.70 12.58 6.64
N LYS A 163 6.35 13.13 5.47
CA LYS A 163 7.34 13.45 4.43
C LYS A 163 8.33 14.54 4.84
N LYS A 164 7.87 15.50 5.67
CA LYS A 164 8.65 16.68 6.11
C LYS A 164 9.26 16.53 7.50
N LEU A 165 9.29 15.31 8.03
CA LEU A 165 9.82 15.04 9.37
C LEU A 165 11.35 15.23 9.37
N SER A 166 11.86 16.04 10.31
CA SER A 166 13.30 16.32 10.42
C SER A 166 14.04 15.38 11.38
N ASP A 167 13.35 14.87 12.40
CA ASP A 167 13.88 13.87 13.34
C ASP A 167 13.21 12.52 13.06
N TYR A 168 13.97 11.58 12.48
CA TYR A 168 13.48 10.27 12.07
C TYR A 168 14.61 9.25 12.19
N ASP A 169 14.24 7.99 12.34
CA ASP A 169 15.15 6.85 12.45
C ASP A 169 14.79 5.69 11.50
N ALA A 170 13.71 5.83 10.74
CA ALA A 170 13.29 4.87 9.74
C ALA A 170 12.49 5.52 8.60
N VAL A 171 12.18 4.73 7.56
CA VAL A 171 11.19 5.08 6.52
C VAL A 171 10.13 4.00 6.41
N ASP A 172 8.91 4.40 6.03
CA ASP A 172 7.85 3.48 5.63
C ASP A 172 8.25 2.69 4.38
N ILE A 173 8.00 1.37 4.41
CA ILE A 173 8.22 0.48 3.26
C ILE A 173 6.95 0.26 2.43
N GLY A 174 5.86 0.94 2.77
CA GLY A 174 4.56 0.84 2.12
C GLY A 174 3.86 -0.49 2.37
N LEU A 175 4.06 -1.07 3.56
CA LEU A 175 3.45 -2.32 4.00
C LEU A 175 2.82 -2.12 5.39
N PHE A 176 1.52 -2.41 5.51
CA PHE A 176 0.79 -2.18 6.76
C PHE A 176 -0.18 -3.31 7.06
N VAL A 177 -0.49 -3.51 8.35
CA VAL A 177 -1.71 -4.22 8.77
C VAL A 177 -2.65 -3.19 9.36
N CYS A 178 -3.80 -3.03 8.73
CA CYS A 178 -4.75 -1.98 9.01
C CYS A 178 -6.00 -2.54 9.71
N PRO A 179 -6.37 -2.01 10.88
CA PRO A 179 -7.69 -2.23 11.45
C PRO A 179 -8.73 -1.39 10.65
N LEU A 180 -10.01 -1.77 10.68
CA LEU A 180 -11.06 -1.09 9.90
C LEU A 180 -11.25 0.37 10.32
N GLU A 181 -10.97 0.68 11.59
CA GLU A 181 -11.02 2.00 12.21
C GLU A 181 -10.11 3.03 11.51
N ILE A 182 -9.17 2.58 10.66
CA ILE A 182 -8.36 3.47 9.82
C ILE A 182 -9.23 4.32 8.88
N PHE A 183 -10.37 3.79 8.42
CA PHE A 183 -11.27 4.51 7.54
C PHE A 183 -11.90 5.71 8.24
N ASP A 184 -12.34 5.55 9.49
CA ASP A 184 -12.88 6.65 10.29
C ASP A 184 -11.83 7.75 10.50
N TYR A 185 -10.56 7.36 10.66
CA TYR A 185 -9.46 8.33 10.75
C TYR A 185 -9.33 9.15 9.47
N PHE A 186 -9.31 8.49 8.30
CA PHE A 186 -9.22 9.17 7.02
C PHE A 186 -10.44 10.04 6.71
N GLU A 187 -11.65 9.63 7.08
CA GLU A 187 -12.85 10.46 6.95
C GLU A 187 -12.78 11.74 7.82
N ARG A 188 -12.34 11.61 9.07
CA ARG A 188 -12.13 12.76 9.96
C ARG A 188 -11.03 13.69 9.44
N ALA A 189 -9.93 13.14 8.95
CA ALA A 189 -8.85 13.95 8.40
C ALA A 189 -9.26 14.64 7.09
N LYS A 190 -10.11 14.00 6.26
CA LYS A 190 -10.65 14.58 5.03
C LYS A 190 -11.58 15.75 5.31
N SER A 191 -12.44 15.61 6.33
CA SER A 191 -13.38 16.67 6.74
C SER A 191 -12.70 17.86 7.42
N ARG A 192 -11.63 17.64 8.19
CA ARG A 192 -10.86 18.70 8.85
C ARG A 192 -10.00 19.53 7.91
N SER A 193 -9.43 18.90 6.88
CA SER A 193 -8.37 19.55 6.12
C SER A 193 -8.89 20.57 5.11
N GLY A 194 -10.14 20.48 4.62
CA GLY A 194 -10.65 21.31 3.51
C GLY A 194 -9.75 21.30 2.25
N ARG A 195 -8.68 20.50 2.28
CA ARG A 195 -7.53 20.37 1.38
C ARG A 195 -7.19 18.88 1.34
N ASN A 196 -6.81 18.43 0.16
CA ASN A 196 -6.67 17.03 -0.26
C ASN A 196 -5.49 16.25 0.37
N ASP A 197 -5.02 16.63 1.56
CA ASP A 197 -3.84 16.04 2.19
C ASP A 197 -4.25 15.21 3.41
N LEU A 198 -4.13 13.89 3.30
CA LEU A 198 -4.32 12.95 4.39
C LEU A 198 -2.95 12.40 4.81
N GLN A 199 -2.26 13.13 5.68
CA GLN A 199 -1.11 12.59 6.40
C GLN A 199 -1.55 12.21 7.81
N PRO A 200 -1.14 11.03 8.33
CA PRO A 200 -1.24 10.79 9.76
C PRO A 200 -0.38 11.84 10.46
N GLY A 201 -1.01 12.70 11.25
CA GLY A 201 -0.33 13.66 12.13
C GLY A 201 0.03 13.05 13.48
#